data_AF-A0A9P4PAQ2-F1
#
_entry.id   AF-A0A9P4PAQ2-F1
#
_cell.length_a   1.000
_cell.length_b   1.000
_cell.length_c   1.000
_cell.angle_alpha   90.00
_cell.angle_beta   90.00
_cell.angle_gamma   90.00
#
_symmetry.space_group_name_H-M   'P 1'
#
loop_
_entity.id
_entity.type
_entity.pdbx_description
1 polymer ?
#
loop_
_entity_poly.entity_id
_entity_poly.type
_entity_poly.pdbx_seq_one_letter_code
_entity_poly.pdbx_strand_id
1 'polypeptide(L)'
;MFGVLLFLSVASAKLHHFYVGQISSTAVHALEFDDELRTLYEMGIIPTTAASPSLVIDHSGKFLFSSSPQDRALTRYAIQSDYSLVTEANTTIPASCNATTFSTLHLTPSNQAPFSIYGSASTGNCSVLFSSSVSGFKSLRSKEFAGDIRSLAWSPNGRHLHALDSHSSQSAATSIFNFYISDDDTLNAQNQTDVLANVTNAEQMVTHPTGNLVYVVTKDSNELVTIPLQGAEAPASPSRFKILPSSMDASQYTTLSLTISSSKTSLWTLSQSPAQAVVTVFSLDPTTGAVLSTVARAGWTGDGGFFPAQISPAPFVGNDIVAITNSPVGYTAFIGLDKGTTAMGEDGDVNVASEDFLEDVWMLNVKSDAVAAPKLKSYGRIALAFDSLGEGVWVD
;
A
#
# COMPACT_ATOMS: atom_id res chain seq x y z
N MET A 1 13.39 -27.79 48.99
CA MET A 1 13.47 -28.21 47.58
C MET A 1 12.48 -27.35 46.81
N PHE A 2 12.94 -26.24 46.22
CA PHE A 2 12.10 -25.30 45.48
C PHE A 2 12.06 -25.77 44.02
N GLY A 3 10.89 -26.21 43.56
CA GLY A 3 10.67 -26.59 42.16
C GLY A 3 10.46 -25.35 41.31
N VAL A 4 11.38 -25.09 40.40
CA VAL A 4 11.22 -24.07 39.34
C VAL A 4 10.30 -24.67 38.27
N LEU A 5 9.09 -24.13 38.17
CA LEU A 5 8.18 -24.38 37.06
C LEU A 5 8.61 -23.49 35.88
N LEU A 6 9.27 -24.09 34.89
CA LEU A 6 9.51 -23.47 33.59
C LEU A 6 8.20 -23.51 32.80
N PHE A 7 7.52 -22.37 32.70
CA PHE A 7 6.44 -22.18 31.74
C PHE A 7 7.08 -22.04 30.35
N LEU A 8 7.13 -23.13 29.61
CA LEU A 8 7.39 -23.08 28.16
C LEU A 8 6.20 -22.36 27.53
N SER A 9 6.38 -21.09 27.16
CA SER A 9 5.46 -20.43 26.24
C SER A 9 5.57 -21.15 24.91
N VAL A 10 4.56 -21.92 24.55
CA VAL A 10 4.42 -22.43 23.19
C VAL A 10 4.12 -21.21 22.33
N ALA A 11 5.13 -20.71 21.61
CA ALA A 11 4.89 -19.77 20.52
C ALA A 11 3.99 -20.50 19.52
N SER A 12 2.81 -19.94 19.28
CA SER A 12 1.89 -20.45 18.27
C SER A 12 2.18 -19.69 17.00
N ALA A 13 2.73 -20.36 16.00
CA ALA A 13 2.91 -19.81 14.67
C ALA A 13 1.58 -19.23 14.20
N LYS A 14 1.60 -17.98 13.72
CA LYS A 14 0.42 -17.36 13.15
C LYS A 14 0.59 -17.40 11.64
N LEU A 15 -0.25 -18.20 11.00
CA LEU A 15 -0.39 -18.23 9.55
C LEU A 15 -1.22 -17.02 9.13
N HIS A 16 -0.73 -16.33 8.11
CA HIS A 16 -1.36 -15.15 7.53
C HIS A 16 -1.54 -15.37 6.02
N HIS A 17 -2.56 -14.75 5.44
CA HIS A 17 -2.99 -15.00 4.07
C HIS A 17 -2.99 -13.71 3.26
N PHE A 18 -2.49 -13.81 2.04
CA PHE A 18 -2.30 -12.67 1.16
C PHE A 18 -2.71 -13.01 -0.26
N TYR A 19 -3.59 -12.19 -0.84
CA TYR A 19 -3.93 -12.29 -2.25
C TYR A 19 -3.12 -11.32 -3.09
N VAL A 20 -2.71 -11.73 -4.28
CA VAL A 20 -1.99 -10.89 -5.24
C VAL A 20 -2.72 -10.88 -6.56
N GLY A 21 -3.10 -9.68 -7.00
CA GLY A 21 -3.72 -9.47 -8.30
C GLY A 21 -2.71 -9.37 -9.44
N GLN A 22 -3.19 -9.33 -10.67
CA GLN A 22 -2.37 -9.23 -11.88
C GLN A 22 -2.81 -8.07 -12.76
N ILE A 23 -1.85 -7.36 -13.37
CA ILE A 23 -2.09 -6.20 -14.24
C ILE A 23 -2.53 -6.61 -15.66
N SER A 24 -2.00 -7.71 -16.19
CA SER A 24 -2.21 -8.11 -17.58
C SER A 24 -2.68 -9.56 -17.76
N SER A 25 -2.56 -10.40 -16.74
CA SER A 25 -3.02 -11.79 -16.74
C SER A 25 -4.29 -11.97 -15.90
N THR A 26 -5.00 -13.08 -16.14
CA THR A 26 -6.33 -13.35 -15.57
C THR A 26 -6.26 -14.33 -14.41
N ALA A 27 -5.48 -13.99 -13.39
CA ALA A 27 -5.40 -14.76 -12.16
C ALA A 27 -5.22 -13.88 -10.92
N VAL A 28 -5.58 -14.47 -9.78
CA VAL A 28 -5.22 -13.98 -8.45
C VAL A 28 -4.44 -15.11 -7.77
N HIS A 29 -3.27 -14.80 -7.21
CA HIS A 29 -2.50 -15.75 -6.42
C HIS A 29 -2.93 -15.67 -4.97
N ALA A 30 -3.06 -16.83 -4.32
CA ALA A 30 -3.27 -16.94 -2.89
C ALA A 30 -1.96 -17.40 -2.23
N LEU A 31 -1.46 -16.63 -1.27
CA LEU A 31 -0.23 -16.90 -0.56
C LEU A 31 -0.50 -17.10 0.93
N GLU A 32 0.27 -17.97 1.56
CA GLU A 32 0.33 -18.17 3.01
C GLU A 32 1.71 -17.75 3.53
N PHE A 33 1.72 -16.92 4.56
CA PHE A 33 2.91 -16.43 5.24
C PHE A 33 2.91 -16.92 6.69
N ASP A 34 3.92 -17.71 7.06
CA ASP A 34 4.18 -18.10 8.44
C ASP A 34 5.17 -17.11 9.06
N ASP A 35 4.69 -16.29 10.00
CA ASP A 35 5.51 -15.23 10.61
C ASP A 35 6.58 -15.75 11.59
N GLU A 36 6.38 -16.95 12.14
CA GLU A 36 7.31 -17.58 13.08
C GLU A 36 8.42 -18.31 12.32
N LEU A 37 8.05 -19.13 11.32
CA LEU A 37 8.99 -19.85 10.49
C LEU A 37 9.62 -18.98 9.40
N ARG A 38 9.05 -17.81 9.13
CA ARG A 38 9.44 -16.89 8.04
C ARG A 38 9.45 -17.58 6.69
N THR A 39 8.40 -18.34 6.44
CA THR A 39 8.21 -19.10 5.20
C THR A 39 7.00 -18.57 4.45
N LEU A 40 7.06 -18.71 3.13
CA LEU A 40 6.06 -18.23 2.21
C LEU A 40 5.70 -19.36 1.25
N TYR A 41 4.41 -19.60 1.08
CA TYR A 41 3.89 -20.65 0.21
C TYR A 41 2.83 -20.08 -0.71
N GLU A 42 2.86 -20.47 -1.99
CA GLU A 42 1.74 -20.25 -2.89
C GLU A 42 0.71 -21.37 -2.66
N MET A 43 -0.44 -21.01 -2.09
CA MET A 43 -1.54 -21.94 -1.84
C MET A 43 -2.23 -22.35 -3.14
N GLY A 44 -2.28 -21.44 -4.11
CA GLY A 44 -2.84 -21.72 -5.42
C GLY A 44 -3.05 -20.49 -6.28
N ILE A 45 -3.33 -20.78 -7.55
CA ILE A 45 -3.67 -19.80 -8.58
C ILE A 45 -5.18 -19.87 -8.82
N ILE A 46 -5.84 -18.73 -8.70
CA ILE A 46 -7.29 -18.61 -8.84
C ILE A 46 -7.58 -17.94 -10.19
N PRO A 47 -8.15 -18.66 -11.17
CA PRO A 47 -8.49 -18.09 -12.46
C PRO A 47 -9.56 -17.00 -12.30
N THR A 48 -9.33 -15.85 -12.92
CA THR A 48 -10.32 -14.77 -13.02
C THR A 48 -10.79 -14.61 -14.46
N THR A 49 -11.83 -13.82 -14.68
CA THR A 49 -12.29 -13.50 -16.04
C THR A 49 -11.55 -12.32 -16.67
N ALA A 50 -10.78 -11.57 -15.86
CA ALA A 50 -10.11 -10.35 -16.26
C ALA A 50 -8.92 -10.04 -15.34
N ALA A 51 -7.99 -9.20 -15.84
CA ALA A 51 -6.91 -8.66 -15.02
C ALA A 51 -7.47 -7.96 -13.77
N SER A 52 -6.76 -8.11 -12.66
CA SER A 52 -7.14 -7.64 -11.32
C SER A 52 -6.03 -6.77 -10.71
N PRO A 53 -5.70 -5.58 -11.27
CA PRO A 53 -4.59 -4.77 -10.81
C PRO A 53 -4.79 -4.13 -9.44
N SER A 54 -6.04 -3.91 -9.01
CA SER A 54 -6.37 -3.43 -7.67
C SER A 54 -7.28 -4.42 -6.95
N LEU A 55 -6.94 -4.69 -5.70
CA LEU A 55 -7.63 -5.64 -4.82
C LEU A 55 -7.96 -4.96 -3.51
N VAL A 56 -9.14 -5.25 -2.97
CA VAL A 56 -9.53 -4.80 -1.63
C VAL A 56 -10.41 -5.84 -0.95
N ILE A 57 -10.18 -6.03 0.35
CA ILE A 57 -11.03 -6.88 1.19
C ILE A 57 -11.99 -6.00 1.98
N ASP A 58 -13.24 -6.46 2.09
CA ASP A 58 -14.24 -5.77 2.89
C ASP A 58 -13.92 -5.83 4.39
N HIS A 59 -14.53 -4.95 5.18
CA HIS A 59 -14.26 -4.90 6.62
C HIS A 59 -14.54 -6.23 7.36
N SER A 60 -15.40 -7.11 6.84
CA SER A 60 -15.67 -8.40 7.47
C SER A 60 -14.64 -9.49 7.16
N GLY A 61 -13.72 -9.26 6.22
CA GLY A 61 -12.74 -10.26 5.78
C GLY A 61 -13.35 -11.40 4.95
N LYS A 62 -14.60 -11.26 4.48
CA LYS A 62 -15.35 -12.34 3.82
C LYS A 62 -15.44 -12.17 2.31
N PHE A 63 -15.22 -10.96 1.81
CA PHE A 63 -15.35 -10.65 0.41
C PHE A 63 -14.11 -9.93 -0.10
N LEU A 64 -13.57 -10.43 -1.22
CA LEU A 64 -12.55 -9.76 -2.00
C LEU A 64 -13.22 -9.06 -3.18
N PHE A 65 -12.85 -7.80 -3.42
CA PHE A 65 -13.22 -7.06 -4.61
C PHE A 65 -11.99 -6.86 -5.47
N SER A 66 -12.12 -7.17 -6.76
CA SER A 66 -11.08 -6.87 -7.75
C SER A 66 -11.59 -5.90 -8.80
N SER A 67 -10.66 -5.10 -9.33
CA SER A 67 -10.92 -4.18 -10.42
C SER A 67 -10.57 -4.77 -11.78
N SER A 68 -11.31 -4.43 -12.83
CA SER A 68 -10.89 -4.65 -14.23
C SER A 68 -10.97 -3.32 -14.98
N PRO A 69 -9.84 -2.60 -15.15
CA PRO A 69 -9.82 -1.35 -15.91
C PRO A 69 -10.23 -1.53 -17.38
N GLN A 70 -9.90 -2.68 -17.98
CA GLN A 70 -10.19 -2.96 -19.39
C GLN A 70 -11.69 -3.24 -19.63
N ASP A 71 -12.37 -3.87 -18.67
CA ASP A 71 -13.79 -4.18 -18.79
C ASP A 71 -14.70 -3.15 -18.10
N ARG A 72 -14.10 -2.16 -17.43
CA ARG A 72 -14.79 -1.19 -16.55
C ARG A 72 -15.63 -1.89 -15.49
N ALA A 73 -15.11 -2.98 -14.94
CA ALA A 73 -15.84 -3.87 -14.05
C ALA A 73 -15.20 -3.97 -12.68
N LEU A 74 -16.04 -4.29 -11.69
CA LEU A 74 -15.63 -4.78 -10.38
C LEU A 74 -16.17 -6.20 -10.23
N THR A 75 -15.32 -7.11 -9.76
CA THR A 75 -15.71 -8.48 -9.44
C THR A 75 -15.69 -8.67 -7.95
N ARG A 76 -16.73 -9.28 -7.38
CA ARG A 76 -16.77 -9.72 -5.98
C ARG A 76 -16.57 -11.22 -5.89
N TYR A 77 -15.67 -11.63 -5.02
CA TYR A 77 -15.44 -13.02 -4.65
C TYR A 77 -15.79 -13.24 -3.18
N ALA A 78 -16.45 -14.35 -2.87
CA ALA A 78 -16.53 -14.86 -1.50
C ALA A 78 -15.25 -15.60 -1.16
N ILE A 79 -14.64 -15.21 -0.04
CA ILE A 79 -13.47 -15.87 0.55
C ILE A 79 -13.98 -17.09 1.33
N GLN A 80 -13.60 -18.27 0.87
CA GLN A 80 -13.98 -19.53 1.51
C GLN A 80 -13.09 -19.82 2.73
N SER A 81 -13.47 -20.80 3.54
CA SER A 81 -12.70 -21.21 4.73
C SER A 81 -11.32 -21.80 4.42
N ASP A 82 -11.10 -22.23 3.18
CA ASP A 82 -9.82 -22.71 2.67
C ASP A 82 -9.06 -21.62 1.88
N TYR A 83 -9.50 -20.37 1.98
CA TYR A 83 -8.97 -19.22 1.25
C TYR A 83 -9.05 -19.34 -0.28
N SER A 84 -9.84 -20.28 -0.81
CA SER A 84 -10.26 -20.21 -2.21
C SER A 84 -11.25 -19.06 -2.43
N LEU A 85 -11.33 -18.58 -3.67
CA LEU A 85 -12.24 -17.51 -4.06
C LEU A 85 -13.34 -18.05 -4.96
N VAL A 86 -14.59 -17.73 -4.63
CA VAL A 86 -15.75 -18.04 -5.45
C VAL A 86 -16.34 -16.75 -5.99
N THR A 87 -16.37 -16.59 -7.31
CA THR A 87 -16.99 -15.42 -7.96
C THR A 87 -18.49 -15.38 -7.64
N GLU A 88 -18.95 -14.28 -7.05
CA GLU A 88 -20.37 -14.11 -6.72
C GLU A 88 -21.08 -13.18 -7.69
N ALA A 89 -20.47 -12.06 -8.09
CA ALA A 89 -20.90 -11.32 -9.28
C ALA A 89 -19.92 -10.26 -9.75
N ASN A 90 -20.30 -9.66 -10.89
CA ASN A 90 -19.62 -8.57 -11.55
C ASN A 90 -20.57 -7.36 -11.62
N THR A 91 -20.02 -6.15 -11.46
CA THR A 91 -20.74 -4.89 -11.72
C THR A 91 -19.91 -3.99 -12.61
N THR A 92 -20.56 -3.23 -13.47
CA THR A 92 -19.90 -2.20 -14.28
C THR A 92 -19.81 -0.89 -13.49
N ILE A 93 -18.73 -0.14 -13.68
CA ILE A 93 -18.59 1.22 -13.16
C ILE A 93 -19.55 2.13 -13.97
N PRO A 94 -20.51 2.83 -13.33
CA PRO A 94 -21.61 3.46 -14.07
C PRO A 94 -21.22 4.67 -14.91
N ALA A 95 -20.32 5.52 -14.39
CA ALA A 95 -19.73 6.61 -15.17
C ALA A 95 -18.44 6.13 -15.82
N SER A 96 -18.13 6.65 -17.00
CA SER A 96 -17.04 6.07 -17.79
C SER A 96 -16.15 7.10 -18.47
N CYS A 97 -16.33 8.40 -18.24
CA CYS A 97 -15.59 9.45 -18.94
C CYS A 97 -15.70 9.31 -20.48
N ASN A 98 -16.84 8.80 -20.97
CA ASN A 98 -17.05 8.36 -22.35
C ASN A 98 -15.98 7.38 -22.90
N ALA A 99 -15.23 6.72 -22.02
CA ALA A 99 -14.22 5.73 -22.35
C ALA A 99 -14.75 4.30 -22.19
N THR A 100 -14.16 3.39 -22.96
CA THR A 100 -14.43 1.95 -22.89
C THR A 100 -13.44 1.21 -22.00
N THR A 101 -12.32 1.85 -21.64
CA THR A 101 -11.26 1.32 -20.79
C THR A 101 -10.73 2.45 -19.89
N PHE A 102 -10.15 2.08 -18.75
CA PHE A 102 -9.42 2.98 -17.86
C PHE A 102 -7.93 2.64 -17.87
N SER A 103 -7.06 3.65 -17.70
CA SER A 103 -5.61 3.47 -17.54
C SER A 103 -5.26 3.01 -16.13
N THR A 104 -5.98 3.51 -15.12
CA THR A 104 -5.84 3.10 -13.71
C THR A 104 -7.20 2.89 -13.08
N LEU A 105 -7.25 2.00 -12.10
CA LEU A 105 -8.42 1.78 -11.26
C LEU A 105 -7.96 1.30 -9.89
N HIS A 106 -8.22 2.12 -8.87
CA HIS A 106 -7.83 1.84 -7.49
C HIS A 106 -9.06 1.69 -6.60
N LEU A 107 -9.01 0.74 -5.68
CA LEU A 107 -10.06 0.44 -4.73
C LEU A 107 -9.59 0.72 -3.29
N THR A 108 -10.53 1.13 -2.44
CA THR A 108 -10.27 1.31 -1.01
C THR A 108 -11.54 1.01 -0.21
N PRO A 109 -11.45 0.33 0.95
CA PRO A 109 -12.62 0.02 1.75
C PRO A 109 -12.91 1.20 2.68
N SER A 110 -14.20 1.50 2.90
CA SER A 110 -14.58 2.42 3.98
C SER A 110 -14.51 1.69 5.32
N ASN A 111 -14.00 2.38 6.35
CA ASN A 111 -14.01 1.89 7.73
C ASN A 111 -15.28 2.32 8.51
N GLN A 112 -16.28 2.87 7.84
CA GLN A 112 -17.56 3.28 8.43
C GLN A 112 -18.68 2.47 7.83
N ALA A 113 -19.65 2.06 8.66
CA ALA A 113 -20.88 1.42 8.19
C ALA A 113 -21.55 2.30 7.09
N PRO A 114 -21.98 1.72 5.96
CA PRO A 114 -22.16 0.28 5.69
C PRO A 114 -20.93 -0.45 5.13
N PHE A 115 -19.72 0.08 5.34
CA PHE A 115 -18.42 -0.47 4.92
C PHE A 115 -18.24 -0.61 3.42
N SER A 116 -18.89 0.28 2.65
CA SER A 116 -18.85 0.30 1.19
C SER A 116 -17.43 0.33 0.64
N ILE A 117 -17.28 -0.22 -0.57
CA ILE A 117 -16.04 -0.15 -1.34
C ILE A 117 -16.07 1.12 -2.19
N TYR A 118 -15.03 1.92 -2.10
CA TYR A 118 -14.84 3.10 -2.94
C TYR A 118 -13.76 2.84 -3.96
N GLY A 119 -13.82 3.54 -5.08
CA GLY A 119 -12.75 3.47 -6.06
C GLY A 119 -12.68 4.68 -6.96
N SER A 120 -11.49 4.89 -7.52
CA SER A 120 -11.23 5.84 -8.58
C SER A 120 -10.85 5.06 -9.84
N ALA A 121 -11.36 5.50 -10.98
CA ALA A 121 -10.97 4.99 -12.29
C ALA A 121 -10.60 6.17 -13.19
N SER A 122 -9.43 6.14 -13.83
CA SER A 122 -8.90 7.28 -14.59
C SER A 122 -8.60 6.90 -16.03
N THR A 123 -8.79 7.84 -16.95
CA THR A 123 -8.27 7.80 -18.33
C THR A 123 -6.98 8.63 -18.48
N GLY A 124 -6.49 9.23 -17.39
CA GLY A 124 -5.35 10.15 -17.34
C GLY A 124 -5.72 11.64 -17.48
N ASN A 125 -6.95 11.96 -17.87
CA ASN A 125 -7.45 13.34 -17.99
C ASN A 125 -8.91 13.51 -17.54
N CYS A 126 -9.64 12.41 -17.39
CA CYS A 126 -10.92 12.34 -16.75
C CYS A 126 -10.91 11.15 -15.79
N SER A 127 -11.53 11.34 -14.63
CA SER A 127 -11.60 10.32 -13.60
C SER A 127 -13.03 10.14 -13.11
N VAL A 128 -13.35 8.93 -12.71
CA VAL A 128 -14.60 8.55 -12.08
C VAL A 128 -14.32 8.20 -10.64
N LEU A 129 -14.96 8.88 -9.71
CA LEU A 129 -15.04 8.43 -8.32
C LEU A 129 -16.36 7.69 -8.15
N PHE A 130 -16.32 6.49 -7.56
CA PHE A 130 -17.50 5.68 -7.35
C PHE A 130 -17.47 4.97 -5.99
N SER A 131 -18.63 4.42 -5.62
CA SER A 131 -18.75 3.50 -4.50
C SER A 131 -19.73 2.36 -4.81
N SER A 132 -19.51 1.22 -4.17
CA SER A 132 -20.29 0.00 -4.29
C SER A 132 -20.58 -0.57 -2.91
N SER A 133 -21.77 -1.14 -2.73
CA SER A 133 -22.13 -1.82 -1.48
C SER A 133 -21.36 -3.13 -1.31
N VAL A 134 -21.06 -3.51 -0.06
CA VAL A 134 -20.50 -4.83 0.26
C VAL A 134 -21.50 -5.96 -0.04
N SER A 135 -22.78 -5.74 0.28
CA SER A 135 -23.84 -6.75 0.16
C SER A 135 -24.20 -7.11 -1.28
N GLY A 136 -23.97 -6.23 -2.27
CA GLY A 136 -24.04 -6.61 -3.68
C GLY A 136 -24.47 -5.50 -4.65
N PHE A 137 -23.61 -5.31 -5.65
CA PHE A 137 -23.87 -4.98 -7.07
C PHE A 137 -24.54 -3.65 -7.41
N LYS A 138 -25.03 -2.91 -6.43
CA LYS A 138 -25.49 -1.55 -6.67
C LYS A 138 -24.31 -0.60 -6.53
N SER A 139 -23.92 0.03 -7.62
CA SER A 139 -23.17 1.28 -7.50
C SER A 139 -24.03 2.25 -6.69
N LEU A 140 -23.54 2.61 -5.52
CA LEU A 140 -24.24 3.50 -4.61
C LEU A 140 -24.11 4.93 -5.11
N ARG A 141 -22.93 5.29 -5.60
CA ARG A 141 -22.56 6.66 -6.00
C ARG A 141 -21.55 6.59 -7.14
N SER A 142 -21.64 7.50 -8.10
CA SER A 142 -20.65 7.65 -9.17
C SER A 142 -20.66 9.09 -9.69
N LYS A 143 -19.49 9.68 -9.94
CA LYS A 143 -19.35 11.03 -10.48
C LYS A 143 -18.05 11.17 -11.28
N GLU A 144 -18.12 11.89 -12.39
CA GLU A 144 -16.97 12.24 -13.23
C GLU A 144 -16.30 13.52 -12.76
N PHE A 145 -14.99 13.57 -12.91
CA PHE A 145 -14.11 14.67 -12.57
C PHE A 145 -13.12 14.88 -13.70
N ALA A 146 -12.85 16.13 -14.04
CA ALA A 146 -11.69 16.45 -14.88
C ALA A 146 -10.42 16.26 -14.06
N GLY A 147 -9.43 15.55 -14.60
CA GLY A 147 -8.18 15.24 -13.91
C GLY A 147 -7.86 13.75 -13.87
N ASP A 148 -6.77 13.43 -13.18
CA ASP A 148 -6.18 12.08 -13.05
C ASP A 148 -6.12 11.69 -11.58
N ILE A 149 -7.25 11.17 -11.06
CA ILE A 149 -7.35 10.71 -9.67
C ILE A 149 -6.62 9.37 -9.55
N ARG A 150 -5.40 9.42 -8.99
CA ARG A 150 -4.51 8.27 -8.84
C ARG A 150 -4.63 7.56 -7.50
N SER A 151 -5.06 8.26 -6.45
CA SER A 151 -5.07 7.69 -5.11
C SER A 151 -6.22 8.22 -4.28
N LEU A 152 -6.68 7.39 -3.35
CA LEU A 152 -7.72 7.69 -2.39
C LEU A 152 -7.19 7.46 -0.98
N ALA A 153 -7.48 8.38 -0.07
CA ALA A 153 -7.10 8.24 1.33
C ALA A 153 -8.25 8.65 2.24
N TRP A 154 -8.57 7.78 3.20
CA TRP A 154 -9.58 8.05 4.21
C TRP A 154 -9.00 8.83 5.37
N SER A 155 -9.77 9.78 5.88
CA SER A 155 -9.57 10.27 7.25
C SER A 155 -9.81 9.13 8.25
N PRO A 156 -9.18 9.15 9.44
CA PRO A 156 -9.29 8.05 10.41
C PRO A 156 -10.73 7.77 10.87
N ASN A 157 -11.58 8.80 10.90
CA ASN A 157 -13.00 8.66 11.26
C ASN A 157 -13.88 8.16 10.09
N GLY A 158 -13.31 7.99 8.88
CA GLY A 158 -13.99 7.53 7.68
C GLY A 158 -15.07 8.45 7.13
N ARG A 159 -15.13 9.69 7.58
CA ARG A 159 -16.13 10.68 7.12
C ARG A 159 -15.58 11.63 6.08
N HIS A 160 -14.27 11.68 5.92
CA HIS A 160 -13.63 12.40 4.82
C HIS A 160 -12.86 11.44 3.93
N LEU A 161 -13.09 11.56 2.62
CA LEU A 161 -12.34 10.89 1.57
C LEU A 161 -11.55 11.95 0.81
N HIS A 162 -10.24 11.81 0.81
CA HIS A 162 -9.32 12.61 0.02
C HIS A 162 -9.11 11.89 -1.31
N ALA A 163 -9.17 12.60 -2.43
CA ALA A 163 -8.85 12.07 -3.76
C ALA A 163 -7.71 12.89 -4.40
N LEU A 164 -6.60 12.22 -4.71
CA LEU A 164 -5.37 12.82 -5.21
C LEU A 164 -5.44 12.92 -6.73
N ASP A 165 -5.62 14.13 -7.24
CA ASP A 165 -5.54 14.44 -8.65
C ASP A 165 -4.10 14.85 -9.01
N SER A 166 -3.37 13.90 -9.59
CA SER A 166 -1.97 14.05 -9.97
C SER A 166 -1.73 15.20 -10.96
N HIS A 167 -2.79 15.58 -11.70
CA HIS A 167 -2.73 16.40 -12.91
C HIS A 167 -1.77 15.82 -13.97
N SER A 168 -1.88 16.28 -15.22
CA SER A 168 -0.87 15.95 -16.22
C SER A 168 0.47 16.60 -15.86
N SER A 169 1.57 16.03 -16.33
CA SER A 169 2.94 16.54 -16.13
C SER A 169 3.20 17.98 -16.60
N GLN A 170 2.21 18.62 -17.23
CA GLN A 170 2.26 20.02 -17.68
C GLN A 170 1.76 21.01 -16.62
N SER A 171 1.10 20.54 -15.55
CA SER A 171 0.73 21.37 -14.40
C SER A 171 1.83 21.34 -13.34
N ALA A 172 2.24 22.51 -12.84
CA ALA A 172 3.18 22.62 -11.72
C ALA A 172 2.51 22.40 -10.34
N ALA A 173 1.25 21.98 -10.32
CA ALA A 173 0.47 21.77 -9.12
C ALA A 173 -0.40 20.50 -9.20
N THR A 174 -0.51 19.83 -8.06
CA THR A 174 -1.38 18.69 -7.79
C THR A 174 -2.57 19.19 -6.97
N SER A 175 -3.75 18.60 -7.15
CA SER A 175 -4.91 18.92 -6.30
C SER A 175 -5.33 17.73 -5.45
N ILE A 176 -5.87 18.01 -4.26
CA ILE A 176 -6.58 17.03 -3.44
C ILE A 176 -8.03 17.47 -3.35
N PHE A 177 -8.93 16.65 -3.88
CA PHE A 177 -10.37 16.85 -3.71
C PHE A 177 -10.80 16.24 -2.37
N ASN A 178 -11.40 17.06 -1.51
CA ASN A 178 -11.83 16.66 -0.18
C ASN A 178 -13.35 16.46 -0.16
N PHE A 179 -13.78 15.22 0.02
CA PHE A 179 -15.19 14.86 0.10
C PHE A 179 -15.58 14.58 1.54
N TYR A 180 -16.73 15.09 1.96
CA TYR A 180 -17.42 14.60 3.14
C TYR A 180 -18.37 13.47 2.74
N ILE A 181 -18.18 12.31 3.33
CA ILE A 181 -18.99 11.13 3.09
C ILE A 181 -20.12 11.10 4.12
N SER A 182 -21.24 11.70 3.74
CA SER A 182 -22.51 11.55 4.45
C SER A 182 -23.17 10.21 4.11
N ASP A 183 -24.22 9.89 4.85
CA ASP A 183 -25.04 8.71 4.60
C ASP A 183 -25.85 8.83 3.27
N ASP A 184 -25.92 10.03 2.66
CA ASP A 184 -26.62 10.26 1.39
C ASP A 184 -25.87 9.69 0.19
N ASP A 185 -26.59 9.09 -0.76
CA ASP A 185 -26.06 8.40 -1.95
C ASP A 185 -25.40 9.30 -3.03
N THR A 186 -24.77 10.41 -2.66
CA THR A 186 -24.10 11.30 -3.62
C THR A 186 -22.64 11.59 -3.28
N LEU A 187 -21.84 11.87 -4.31
CA LEU A 187 -20.49 12.43 -4.21
C LEU A 187 -20.49 13.95 -4.46
N ASN A 188 -21.58 14.62 -4.07
CA ASN A 188 -21.76 16.06 -4.29
C ASN A 188 -21.25 16.91 -3.13
N ALA A 189 -21.01 16.31 -1.96
CA ALA A 189 -20.41 16.97 -0.80
C ALA A 189 -18.88 17.07 -0.95
N GLN A 190 -18.42 17.65 -2.06
CA GLN A 190 -17.04 18.12 -2.16
C GLN A 190 -16.93 19.41 -1.35
N ASN A 191 -16.25 19.33 -0.21
CA ASN A 191 -16.15 20.46 0.72
C ASN A 191 -15.11 21.47 0.27
N GLN A 192 -13.98 20.98 -0.25
CA GLN A 192 -12.79 21.80 -0.50
C GLN A 192 -11.88 21.12 -1.53
N THR A 193 -11.12 21.93 -2.27
CA THR A 193 -10.00 21.48 -3.08
C THR A 193 -8.73 22.12 -2.55
N ASP A 194 -7.78 21.32 -2.12
CA ASP A 194 -6.46 21.80 -1.72
C ASP A 194 -5.52 21.75 -2.93
N VAL A 195 -4.83 22.86 -3.21
CA VAL A 195 -3.87 22.96 -4.31
C VAL A 195 -2.46 22.95 -3.75
N LEU A 196 -1.69 21.94 -4.15
CA LEU A 196 -0.32 21.73 -3.72
C LEU A 196 0.63 22.30 -4.76
N ALA A 197 1.08 23.53 -4.52
CA ALA A 197 2.06 24.17 -5.38
C ALA A 197 3.39 23.41 -5.37
N ASN A 198 4.03 23.29 -6.54
CA ASN A 198 5.32 22.62 -6.73
C ASN A 198 5.28 21.13 -6.34
N VAL A 199 4.12 20.49 -6.43
CA VAL A 199 3.96 19.04 -6.35
C VAL A 199 3.42 18.61 -7.71
N THR A 200 4.20 17.81 -8.43
CA THR A 200 3.87 17.33 -9.77
C THR A 200 3.98 15.81 -9.79
N ASN A 201 3.17 15.15 -10.61
CA ASN A 201 3.18 13.70 -10.78
C ASN A 201 3.07 12.97 -9.43
N ALA A 202 2.15 13.42 -8.58
CA ALA A 202 1.85 12.75 -7.31
C ALA A 202 1.20 11.39 -7.59
N GLU A 203 1.71 10.31 -7.00
CA GLU A 203 1.28 8.95 -7.38
C GLU A 203 0.33 8.35 -6.33
N GLN A 204 0.74 8.36 -5.06
CA GLN A 204 -0.05 7.81 -3.96
C GLN A 204 -0.11 8.77 -2.78
N MET A 205 -1.20 8.68 -2.02
CA MET A 205 -1.30 9.32 -0.71
C MET A 205 -1.89 8.40 0.36
N VAL A 206 -1.58 8.68 1.63
CA VAL A 206 -2.23 8.05 2.79
C VAL A 206 -2.39 9.07 3.91
N THR A 207 -3.48 8.97 4.67
CA THR A 207 -3.71 9.83 5.84
C THR A 207 -3.08 9.19 7.07
N HIS A 208 -2.42 10.00 7.90
CA HIS A 208 -1.95 9.54 9.20
C HIS A 208 -3.15 9.15 10.10
N PRO A 209 -3.05 8.09 10.91
CA PRO A 209 -4.12 7.69 11.84
C PRO A 209 -4.56 8.74 12.86
N THR A 210 -3.76 9.79 13.10
CA THR A 210 -4.17 10.92 13.96
C THR A 210 -5.13 11.88 13.23
N GLY A 211 -5.17 11.84 11.90
CA GLY A 211 -6.02 12.70 11.07
C GLY A 211 -5.46 14.10 10.82
N ASN A 212 -4.24 14.38 11.30
CA ASN A 212 -3.64 15.71 11.21
C ASN A 212 -2.81 15.92 9.93
N LEU A 213 -2.42 14.83 9.25
CA LEU A 213 -1.46 14.85 8.15
C LEU A 213 -1.87 13.88 7.05
N VAL A 214 -1.59 14.25 5.81
CA VAL A 214 -1.53 13.36 4.65
C VAL A 214 -0.08 13.27 4.17
N TYR A 215 0.35 12.07 3.82
CA TYR A 215 1.61 11.80 3.16
C TYR A 215 1.35 11.59 1.68
N VAL A 216 2.15 12.20 0.82
CA VAL A 216 2.08 12.07 -0.63
C VAL A 216 3.46 11.70 -1.15
N VAL A 217 3.55 10.71 -2.03
CA VAL A 217 4.78 10.47 -2.79
C VAL A 217 4.65 11.00 -4.21
N THR A 218 5.74 11.58 -4.70
CA THR A 218 5.85 12.02 -6.09
C THR A 218 6.61 10.98 -6.91
N LYS A 219 6.06 10.66 -8.08
CA LYS A 219 6.61 9.64 -8.97
C LYS A 219 8.02 9.97 -9.40
N ASP A 220 8.21 11.15 -10.00
CA ASP A 220 9.46 11.46 -10.71
C ASP A 220 10.48 12.19 -9.83
N SER A 221 10.03 13.02 -8.88
CA SER A 221 10.97 13.70 -7.97
C SER A 221 11.41 12.83 -6.79
N ASN A 222 10.79 11.65 -6.59
CA ASN A 222 11.11 10.71 -5.52
C ASN A 222 11.14 11.39 -4.13
N GLU A 223 10.14 12.25 -3.89
CA GLU A 223 9.98 12.97 -2.65
C GLU A 223 8.77 12.44 -1.88
N LEU A 224 8.92 12.39 -0.57
CA LEU A 224 7.81 12.30 0.36
C LEU A 224 7.42 13.73 0.77
N VAL A 225 6.18 14.09 0.53
CA VAL A 225 5.59 15.38 0.91
C VAL A 225 4.57 15.16 2.02
N THR A 226 4.70 15.92 3.10
CA THR A 226 3.75 15.92 4.23
C THR A 226 2.86 17.15 4.14
N ILE A 227 1.55 16.93 4.24
CA ILE A 227 0.53 17.97 4.08
C ILE A 227 -0.32 18.00 5.35
N PRO A 228 -0.27 19.09 6.13
CA PRO A 228 -1.17 19.29 7.25
C PRO A 228 -2.62 19.37 6.76
N LEU A 229 -3.49 18.52 7.31
CA LEU A 229 -4.93 18.62 7.11
C LEU A 229 -5.43 19.78 8.00
N GLN A 230 -6.05 20.79 7.39
CA GLN A 230 -6.31 22.06 8.07
C GLN A 230 -7.29 21.97 9.25
N GLY A 231 -6.93 22.70 10.32
CA GLY A 231 -7.78 23.11 11.44
C GLY A 231 -7.30 24.43 12.10
N ALA A 232 -6.37 25.16 11.47
CA ALA A 232 -5.82 26.42 11.96
C ALA A 232 -5.74 27.47 10.83
N GLU A 233 -5.88 28.75 11.18
CA GLU A 233 -6.16 29.91 10.31
C GLU A 233 -5.12 30.23 9.20
N ALA A 234 -4.10 29.40 9.01
CA ALA A 234 -3.17 29.49 7.89
C ALA A 234 -2.70 28.08 7.43
N PRO A 235 -2.59 27.82 6.11
CA PRO A 235 -2.02 26.58 5.62
C PRO A 235 -0.54 26.51 6.00
N ALA A 236 -0.19 25.57 6.88
CA ALA A 236 1.20 25.24 7.15
C ALA A 236 1.85 24.70 5.86
N SER A 237 3.07 25.18 5.55
CA SER A 237 3.78 24.76 4.35
C SER A 237 4.11 23.26 4.38
N PRO A 238 3.97 22.55 3.26
CA PRO A 238 4.32 21.13 3.20
C PRO A 238 5.81 20.91 3.54
N SER A 239 6.12 19.88 4.33
CA SER A 239 7.51 19.45 4.54
C SER A 239 7.87 18.34 3.55
N ARG A 240 9.13 18.33 3.10
CA ARG A 240 9.62 17.41 2.05
C ARG A 240 10.79 16.58 2.54
N PHE A 241 10.81 15.32 2.16
CA PHE A 241 11.83 14.36 2.54
C PHE A 241 12.32 13.58 1.33
N LYS A 242 13.64 13.39 1.22
CA LYS A 242 14.24 12.59 0.16
C LYS A 242 14.00 11.10 0.43
N ILE A 243 13.37 10.42 -0.51
CA ILE A 243 13.12 8.98 -0.40
C ILE A 243 14.42 8.22 -0.67
N LEU A 244 15.10 8.57 -1.76
CA LEU A 244 16.34 7.92 -2.17
C LEU A 244 17.57 8.53 -1.48
N PRO A 245 18.63 7.72 -1.25
CA PRO A 245 19.94 8.22 -0.87
C PRO A 245 20.49 9.20 -1.90
N SER A 246 21.31 10.16 -1.48
CA SER A 246 21.96 11.12 -2.40
C SER A 246 23.01 10.48 -3.31
N SER A 247 23.45 9.25 -3.02
CA SER A 247 24.34 8.47 -3.88
C SER A 247 23.64 7.85 -5.09
N MET A 248 22.30 7.80 -5.08
CA MET A 248 21.51 7.27 -6.19
C MET A 248 21.05 8.41 -7.10
N ASP A 249 21.05 8.14 -8.40
CA ASP A 249 20.48 9.03 -9.39
C ASP A 249 18.96 8.90 -9.38
N ALA A 250 18.28 9.85 -8.73
CA ALA A 250 16.82 9.86 -8.62
C ALA A 250 16.11 9.86 -9.98
N SER A 251 16.75 10.33 -11.08
CA SER A 251 16.13 10.34 -12.41
C SER A 251 15.92 8.94 -13.00
N GLN A 252 16.59 7.91 -12.46
CA GLN A 252 16.44 6.53 -12.87
C GLN A 252 15.33 5.79 -12.14
N TYR A 253 14.75 6.41 -11.11
CA TYR A 253 13.77 5.79 -10.22
C TYR A 253 12.44 6.51 -10.30
N THR A 254 11.39 5.73 -10.09
CA THR A 254 10.05 6.24 -9.85
C THR A 254 9.56 5.75 -8.50
N THR A 255 8.98 6.63 -7.70
CA THR A 255 8.33 6.24 -6.45
C THR A 255 6.86 5.97 -6.69
N LEU A 256 6.44 4.75 -6.42
CA LEU A 256 5.16 4.24 -6.89
C LEU A 256 4.17 3.98 -5.77
N SER A 257 4.68 3.62 -4.60
CA SER A 257 3.83 3.14 -3.52
C SER A 257 4.28 3.63 -2.15
N LEU A 258 3.32 3.86 -1.27
CA LEU A 258 3.56 4.25 0.13
C LEU A 258 2.54 3.61 1.07
N THR A 259 2.94 3.33 2.29
CA THR A 259 2.02 2.85 3.32
C THR A 259 2.49 3.15 4.75
N ILE A 260 1.56 3.14 5.71
CA ILE A 260 1.85 3.23 7.14
C ILE A 260 1.73 1.82 7.73
N SER A 261 2.69 1.44 8.57
CA SER A 261 2.63 0.13 9.24
C SER A 261 1.47 0.04 10.24
N SER A 262 1.05 -1.17 10.61
CA SER A 262 -0.01 -1.40 11.59
C SER A 262 0.26 -0.76 12.96
N SER A 263 1.54 -0.64 13.35
CA SER A 263 1.94 0.04 14.58
C SER A 263 1.74 1.55 14.54
N LYS A 264 1.53 2.13 13.34
CA LYS A 264 1.37 3.57 13.10
C LYS A 264 2.62 4.40 13.42
N THR A 265 3.75 3.73 13.65
CA THR A 265 5.03 4.39 14.02
C THR A 265 6.02 4.48 12.86
N SER A 266 5.70 3.86 11.72
CA SER A 266 6.57 3.88 10.55
C SER A 266 5.80 4.08 9.25
N LEU A 267 6.40 4.85 8.34
CA LEU A 267 5.93 5.07 6.97
C LEU A 267 6.93 4.45 6.01
N TRP A 268 6.44 3.66 5.08
CA TRP A 268 7.22 2.92 4.11
C TRP A 268 6.94 3.46 2.72
N THR A 269 7.98 3.58 1.90
CA THR A 269 7.87 3.99 0.51
C THR A 269 8.64 3.02 -0.37
N LEU A 270 8.13 2.79 -1.58
CA LEU A 270 8.74 1.92 -2.57
C LEU A 270 9.09 2.72 -3.83
N SER A 271 10.38 2.76 -4.14
CA SER A 271 10.92 3.32 -5.38
C SER A 271 11.48 2.20 -6.25
N GLN A 272 11.36 2.36 -7.56
CA GLN A 272 11.70 1.32 -8.53
C GLN A 272 12.37 1.94 -9.76
N SER A 273 13.42 1.29 -10.22
CA SER A 273 14.08 1.50 -11.50
C SER A 273 14.04 0.17 -12.28
N PRO A 274 14.37 0.15 -13.58
CA PRO A 274 14.45 -1.10 -14.33
C PRO A 274 15.40 -2.14 -13.72
N ALA A 275 16.40 -1.73 -12.93
CA ALA A 275 17.46 -2.61 -12.41
C ALA A 275 17.41 -2.85 -10.89
N GLN A 276 16.57 -2.10 -10.17
CA GLN A 276 16.58 -2.12 -8.70
C GLN A 276 15.27 -1.59 -8.13
N ALA A 277 14.81 -2.22 -7.05
CA ALA A 277 13.80 -1.66 -6.16
C ALA A 277 14.43 -1.25 -4.83
N VAL A 278 13.92 -0.16 -4.24
CA VAL A 278 14.40 0.44 -2.99
C VAL A 278 13.20 0.72 -2.08
N VAL A 279 13.28 0.19 -0.87
CA VAL A 279 12.34 0.47 0.21
C VAL A 279 13.01 1.44 1.17
N THR A 280 12.30 2.53 1.48
CA THR A 280 12.72 3.50 2.48
C THR A 280 11.68 3.54 3.59
N VAL A 281 12.16 3.51 4.84
CA VAL A 281 11.32 3.60 6.03
C VAL A 281 11.63 4.86 6.81
N PHE A 282 10.58 5.58 7.15
CA PHE A 282 10.61 6.76 8.00
C PHE A 282 9.98 6.43 9.36
N SER A 283 10.56 6.97 10.42
CA SER A 283 9.91 7.00 11.73
C SER A 283 8.91 8.15 11.79
N LEU A 284 7.77 7.87 12.42
CA LEU A 284 6.70 8.83 12.65
C LEU A 284 6.59 9.16 14.13
N ASP A 285 6.29 10.42 14.42
CA ASP A 285 5.82 10.81 15.73
C ASP A 285 4.42 10.21 15.95
N PRO A 286 4.21 9.36 16.97
CA PRO A 286 2.94 8.66 17.16
C PRO A 286 1.77 9.60 17.54
N THR A 287 2.07 10.81 18.01
CA THR A 287 1.07 11.78 18.48
C THR A 287 0.69 12.76 17.38
N THR A 288 1.69 13.30 16.68
CA THR A 288 1.47 14.33 15.65
C THR A 288 1.35 13.72 14.26
N GLY A 289 2.04 12.60 14.00
CA GLY A 289 2.28 12.04 12.67
C GLY A 289 3.45 12.69 11.94
N ALA A 290 4.18 13.63 12.55
CA ALA A 290 5.33 14.24 11.89
C ALA A 290 6.39 13.17 11.53
N VAL A 291 6.98 13.29 10.34
CA VAL A 291 8.14 12.47 9.96
C VAL A 291 9.34 12.94 10.77
N LEU A 292 9.92 12.05 11.57
CA LEU A 292 11.06 12.37 12.45
C LEU A 292 12.39 12.19 11.71
N SER A 293 12.58 11.02 11.10
CA SER A 293 13.81 10.68 10.37
C SER A 293 13.61 9.47 9.46
N THR A 294 14.49 9.29 8.49
CA THR A 294 14.66 8.00 7.81
C THR A 294 15.36 7.03 8.75
N VAL A 295 14.76 5.86 9.01
CA VAL A 295 15.30 4.85 9.94
C VAL A 295 15.99 3.69 9.24
N ALA A 296 15.52 3.29 8.07
CA ALA A 296 16.11 2.18 7.32
C ALA A 296 15.91 2.38 5.81
N ARG A 297 16.84 1.83 5.03
CA ARG A 297 16.72 1.68 3.58
C ARG A 297 17.35 0.35 3.17
N ALA A 298 16.64 -0.40 2.35
CA ALA A 298 17.19 -1.58 1.70
C ALA A 298 16.70 -1.61 0.26
N GLY A 299 17.43 -2.31 -0.58
CA GLY A 299 17.05 -2.53 -1.95
C GLY A 299 17.46 -3.93 -2.35
N TRP A 300 17.07 -4.30 -3.56
CA TRP A 300 17.52 -5.54 -4.14
C TRP A 300 17.73 -5.35 -5.62
N THR A 301 18.80 -5.97 -6.11
CA THR A 301 19.11 -6.05 -7.52
C THR A 301 18.13 -7.02 -8.19
N GLY A 302 17.64 -6.64 -9.36
CA GLY A 302 16.68 -7.46 -10.11
C GLY A 302 16.09 -6.70 -11.27
N ASP A 303 15.32 -7.39 -12.10
CA ASP A 303 14.50 -6.75 -13.12
C ASP A 303 13.39 -6.00 -12.38
N GLY A 304 13.66 -4.76 -11.98
CA GLY A 304 12.69 -3.87 -11.35
C GLY A 304 11.67 -3.37 -12.36
N GLY A 305 11.70 -3.85 -13.61
CA GLY A 305 10.56 -3.90 -14.50
C GLY A 305 9.90 -2.61 -14.91
N PHE A 306 8.89 -2.81 -15.75
CA PHE A 306 8.13 -1.73 -16.38
C PHE A 306 6.77 -1.50 -15.73
N PHE A 307 6.31 -2.44 -14.90
CA PHE A 307 5.00 -2.37 -14.26
C PHE A 307 5.12 -1.87 -12.82
N PRO A 308 4.11 -1.14 -12.31
CA PRO A 308 4.19 -0.56 -10.98
C PRO A 308 4.31 -1.62 -9.88
N ALA A 309 5.32 -1.50 -9.03
CA ALA A 309 5.38 -2.25 -7.78
C ALA A 309 4.49 -1.61 -6.70
N GLN A 310 3.97 -2.43 -5.79
CA GLN A 310 3.07 -2.01 -4.71
C GLN A 310 3.55 -2.50 -3.35
N ILE A 311 3.25 -1.73 -2.29
CA ILE A 311 3.53 -2.10 -0.89
C ILE A 311 2.24 -2.18 -0.08
N SER A 312 2.06 -3.27 0.66
CA SER A 312 0.85 -3.55 1.44
C SER A 312 1.22 -3.88 2.89
N PRO A 313 0.81 -3.07 3.88
CA PRO A 313 1.19 -3.28 5.27
C PRO A 313 0.43 -4.47 5.85
N ALA A 314 1.10 -5.32 6.61
CA ALA A 314 0.44 -6.34 7.40
C ALA A 314 -0.57 -5.70 8.37
N PRO A 315 -1.82 -6.19 8.47
CA PRO A 315 -2.84 -5.60 9.34
C PRO A 315 -2.66 -5.99 10.82
N PHE A 316 -1.88 -7.04 11.09
CA PHE A 316 -1.70 -7.57 12.43
C PHE A 316 -0.70 -6.76 13.27
N VAL A 317 -0.93 -6.78 14.59
CA VAL A 317 -0.13 -6.06 15.58
C VAL A 317 1.12 -6.87 15.95
N GLY A 318 2.23 -6.18 16.23
CA GLY A 318 3.42 -6.78 16.86
C GLY A 318 4.66 -6.68 15.98
N ASN A 319 4.50 -6.74 14.65
CA ASN A 319 5.61 -6.65 13.71
C ASN A 319 5.29 -5.61 12.62
N ASP A 320 6.23 -4.69 12.37
CA ASP A 320 6.16 -3.76 11.24
C ASP A 320 6.57 -4.50 9.97
N ILE A 321 5.66 -5.33 9.43
CA ILE A 321 5.84 -6.13 8.21
C ILE A 321 5.05 -5.51 7.06
N VAL A 322 5.63 -5.57 5.87
CA VAL A 322 5.01 -5.19 4.60
C VAL A 322 5.20 -6.32 3.59
N ALA A 323 4.19 -6.52 2.75
CA ALA A 323 4.30 -7.29 1.52
C ALA A 323 4.60 -6.35 0.36
N ILE A 324 5.45 -6.77 -0.57
CA ILE A 324 5.82 -6.02 -1.76
C ILE A 324 5.60 -6.89 -2.98
N THR A 325 4.78 -6.42 -3.90
CA THR A 325 4.60 -7.04 -5.21
C THR A 325 5.45 -6.27 -6.22
N ASN A 326 6.31 -6.97 -6.95
CA ASN A 326 7.26 -6.38 -7.89
C ASN A 326 7.27 -7.15 -9.22
N SER A 327 7.24 -6.41 -10.33
CA SER A 327 7.21 -6.89 -11.71
C SER A 327 8.50 -6.51 -12.44
N PRO A 328 8.97 -7.26 -13.46
CA PRO A 328 8.26 -8.22 -14.30
C PRO A 328 8.59 -9.69 -13.98
N VAL A 329 9.52 -9.96 -13.06
CA VAL A 329 9.80 -11.34 -12.63
C VAL A 329 8.66 -11.90 -11.79
N GLY A 330 7.79 -11.01 -11.29
CA GLY A 330 6.58 -11.36 -10.56
C GLY A 330 6.90 -11.88 -9.17
N TYR A 331 7.72 -11.15 -8.41
CA TYR A 331 8.01 -11.55 -7.03
C TYR A 331 7.04 -10.90 -6.06
N THR A 332 6.59 -11.69 -5.08
CA THR A 332 6.06 -11.15 -3.83
C THR A 332 7.07 -11.37 -2.72
N ALA A 333 7.47 -10.29 -2.06
CA ALA A 333 8.45 -10.30 -0.99
C ALA A 333 7.83 -9.78 0.31
N PHE A 334 8.22 -10.37 1.43
CA PHE A 334 7.77 -9.95 2.77
C PHE A 334 8.97 -9.40 3.51
N ILE A 335 8.86 -8.16 4.00
CA ILE A 335 9.95 -7.43 4.65
C ILE A 335 9.44 -6.88 5.97
N GLY A 336 10.25 -6.93 7.01
CA GLY A 336 9.92 -6.30 8.29
C GLY A 336 11.01 -5.38 8.79
N LEU A 337 10.63 -4.41 9.64
CA LEU A 337 11.57 -3.53 10.33
C LEU A 337 12.01 -4.16 11.65
N ASP A 338 13.29 -4.50 11.74
CA ASP A 338 13.94 -4.76 13.02
C ASP A 338 14.35 -3.43 13.64
N LYS A 339 13.74 -3.06 14.77
CA LYS A 339 14.02 -1.80 15.47
C LYS A 339 15.34 -1.84 16.24
N GLY A 340 16.02 -2.99 16.30
CA GLY A 340 17.22 -3.21 17.07
C GLY A 340 16.91 -3.31 18.56
N THR A 341 17.19 -4.45 19.18
CA THR A 341 17.18 -4.56 20.64
C THR A 341 18.48 -4.00 21.21
N THR A 342 18.40 -3.22 22.29
CA THR A 342 19.51 -3.13 23.25
C THR A 342 19.70 -4.55 23.78
N ALA A 343 20.86 -5.17 23.51
CA ALA A 343 21.12 -6.53 23.95
C ALA A 343 21.03 -6.62 25.49
N MET A 344 19.93 -7.14 26.01
CA MET A 344 19.94 -7.88 27.27
C MET A 344 19.88 -9.35 26.90
N GLY A 345 20.98 -10.04 27.20
CA GLY A 345 21.34 -11.31 26.60
C GLY A 345 20.29 -12.40 26.72
N GLU A 346 20.05 -13.06 25.60
CA GLU A 346 19.96 -14.50 25.52
C GLU A 346 20.61 -14.90 24.19
N ASP A 347 21.75 -15.58 24.32
CA ASP A 347 22.58 -16.04 23.21
C ASP A 347 21.93 -17.30 22.64
N GLY A 348 21.38 -17.17 21.44
CA GLY A 348 20.69 -18.23 20.72
C GLY A 348 20.79 -17.94 19.24
N ASP A 349 21.99 -18.15 18.68
CA ASP A 349 22.24 -18.05 17.25
C ASP A 349 21.40 -19.10 16.49
N VAL A 350 20.18 -18.73 16.10
CA VAL A 350 19.42 -19.43 15.08
C VAL A 350 19.91 -18.91 13.74
N ASN A 351 20.86 -19.62 13.16
CA ASN A 351 21.33 -19.39 11.80
C ASN A 351 20.25 -19.88 10.82
N VAL A 352 19.25 -19.04 10.56
CA VAL A 352 18.25 -19.29 9.51
C VAL A 352 18.91 -18.99 8.18
N ALA A 353 19.06 -20.00 7.34
CA ALA A 353 19.37 -19.82 5.93
C ALA A 353 18.16 -19.19 5.21
N SER A 354 17.83 -17.94 5.54
CA SER A 354 16.99 -17.12 4.68
C SER A 354 17.85 -16.64 3.54
N GLU A 355 17.39 -16.78 2.30
CA GLU A 355 17.99 -16.05 1.18
C GLU A 355 17.84 -14.55 1.47
N ASP A 356 18.87 -13.97 2.10
CA ASP A 356 18.91 -12.53 2.37
C ASP A 356 19.16 -11.82 1.05
N PHE A 357 18.08 -11.64 0.29
CA PHE A 357 18.09 -10.97 -1.00
C PHE A 357 18.18 -9.45 -0.85
N LEU A 358 18.04 -8.94 0.38
CA LEU A 358 18.14 -7.53 0.66
C LEU A 358 19.62 -7.14 0.71
N GLU A 359 19.97 -6.21 -0.17
CA GLU A 359 21.22 -5.49 -0.08
C GLU A 359 20.96 -4.22 0.73
N ASP A 360 21.68 -4.08 1.85
CA ASP A 360 21.71 -2.81 2.56
C ASP A 360 22.21 -1.73 1.60
N VAL A 361 21.38 -0.72 1.34
CA VAL A 361 21.72 0.38 0.42
C VAL A 361 22.69 1.40 1.09
N TRP A 362 23.12 1.10 2.33
CA TRP A 362 23.99 1.85 3.24
C TRP A 362 23.81 3.37 3.32
N MET A 363 23.50 3.80 4.54
CA MET A 363 24.07 5.03 5.11
C MET A 363 25.59 4.85 5.24
N LEU A 364 26.33 5.21 4.20
CA LEU A 364 27.78 5.03 4.05
C LEU A 364 28.70 5.72 5.09
N ASN A 365 28.24 6.12 6.29
CA ASN A 365 29.09 6.87 7.24
C ASN A 365 28.83 6.73 8.75
N VAL A 366 28.06 5.74 9.24
CA VAL A 366 27.90 5.56 10.69
C VAL A 366 28.46 4.22 11.16
N LYS A 367 29.76 4.20 11.49
CA LYS A 367 30.30 3.23 12.44
C LYS A 367 29.73 3.59 13.81
N SER A 368 28.71 2.88 14.25
CA SER A 368 28.14 3.00 15.60
C SER A 368 28.46 1.72 16.37
N ASP A 369 29.53 1.76 17.15
CA ASP A 369 30.03 0.64 17.97
C ASP A 369 29.23 0.40 19.27
N ALA A 370 27.93 0.72 19.35
CA ALA A 370 27.22 0.56 20.64
C ALA A 370 25.71 0.24 20.65
N VAL A 371 24.97 0.33 19.54
CA VAL A 371 23.55 -0.08 19.49
C VAL A 371 23.27 -0.62 18.08
N ALA A 372 22.60 -1.78 17.98
CA ALA A 372 22.15 -2.30 16.68
C ALA A 372 21.19 -1.28 16.06
N ALA A 373 21.60 -0.62 14.98
CA ALA A 373 20.76 0.33 14.26
C ALA A 373 19.54 -0.40 13.67
N PRO A 374 18.37 0.26 13.56
CA PRO A 374 17.23 -0.30 12.88
C PRO A 374 17.59 -0.74 11.46
N LYS A 375 17.13 -1.93 11.06
CA LYS A 375 17.39 -2.49 9.73
C LYS A 375 16.19 -3.23 9.17
N LEU A 376 16.14 -3.35 7.85
CA LEU A 376 15.13 -4.17 7.20
C LEU A 376 15.58 -5.64 7.21
N LYS A 377 14.63 -6.54 7.46
CA LYS A 377 14.82 -7.98 7.40
C LYS A 377 13.91 -8.58 6.35
N SER A 378 14.49 -9.46 5.53
CA SER A 378 13.73 -10.33 4.65
C SER A 378 13.02 -11.42 5.45
N TYR A 379 11.75 -11.64 5.15
CA TYR A 379 10.95 -12.78 5.59
C TYR A 379 10.73 -13.78 4.44
N GLY A 380 11.47 -13.61 3.34
CA GLY A 380 11.36 -14.44 2.14
C GLY A 380 10.70 -13.71 0.96
N ARG A 381 10.83 -14.36 -0.20
CA ARG A 381 10.18 -13.96 -1.45
C ARG A 381 9.77 -15.19 -2.23
N ILE A 382 8.72 -15.08 -3.04
CA ILE A 382 8.26 -16.13 -3.93
C ILE A 382 8.11 -15.59 -5.35
N ALA A 383 8.53 -16.36 -6.34
CA ALA A 383 8.30 -16.05 -7.75
C ALA A 383 6.92 -16.58 -8.16
N LEU A 384 6.09 -15.69 -8.69
CA LEU A 384 4.77 -15.97 -9.24
C LEU A 384 4.85 -15.99 -10.78
N ALA A 385 5.78 -16.79 -11.32
CA ALA A 385 5.86 -17.13 -12.75
C ALA A 385 5.94 -15.98 -13.80
N PHE A 386 6.80 -14.97 -13.61
CA PHE A 386 6.98 -13.83 -14.55
C PHE A 386 5.70 -13.03 -14.82
N ASP A 387 4.75 -13.05 -13.89
CA ASP A 387 3.52 -12.28 -14.00
C ASP A 387 3.75 -10.79 -13.74
N SER A 388 2.98 -9.95 -14.44
CA SER A 388 2.85 -8.53 -14.09
C SER A 388 1.92 -8.42 -12.87
N LEU A 389 2.49 -8.33 -11.68
CA LEU A 389 1.74 -8.27 -10.43
C LEU A 389 1.12 -6.89 -10.21
N GLY A 390 -0.11 -6.88 -9.71
CA GLY A 390 -0.82 -5.69 -9.24
C GLY A 390 -0.70 -5.51 -7.73
N GLU A 391 -1.72 -4.90 -7.14
CA GLU A 391 -1.85 -4.76 -5.68
C GLU A 391 -2.04 -6.13 -5.02
N GLY A 392 -1.55 -6.23 -3.78
CA GLY A 392 -1.83 -7.36 -2.91
C GLY A 392 -2.48 -6.94 -1.59
N VAL A 393 -3.30 -7.81 -1.03
CA VAL A 393 -4.13 -7.52 0.14
C VAL A 393 -4.13 -8.68 1.14
N TRP A 394 -4.03 -8.32 2.42
CA TRP A 394 -4.05 -9.26 3.55
C TRP A 394 -5.47 -9.58 3.98
N VAL A 395 -5.72 -10.85 4.33
CA VAL A 395 -7.04 -11.36 4.74
C VAL A 395 -7.27 -11.30 6.26
N ASP A 396 -6.20 -11.31 7.06
CA ASP A 396 -6.25 -11.62 8.51
C ASP A 396 -6.58 -10.47 9.47
#